data_AF-A0A1H9R130-F1
#
_entry.id   AF-A0A1H9R130-F1
#
_cell.length_a   1.000
_cell.length_b   1.000
_cell.length_c   1.000
_cell.angle_alpha   90.00
_cell.angle_beta   90.00
_cell.angle_gamma   90.00
#
_symmetry.space_group_name_H-M   'P 1'
#
loop_
_entity.id
_entity.type
_entity.pdbx_description
1 polymer ?
#
loop_
_entity_poly.entity_id
_entity_poly.type
_entity_poly.pdbx_seq_one_letter_code
_entity_poly.pdbx_strand_id
1 'polypeptide(L)'
;MRKVALEMKAVQRNTMNYIVCNNMKNIVPIIDKKYRDNMKNILLIFPLNEEINLNNIKSDTLSKIDTVICAGDGKEDNPCICDFSYVIKLRDDCKNLNKNFIFRDTGRRFKMNDKIYNIPKAVGKSQAQKANVDFYRSDVDKEVFFYESLWEKLAKSKFRSKFELTQKDKEYVKQKGQEQIRIHAYEFVEKRLSPHNPKNDGRQTPLKGHPVFVAQHATGTCCRGCLEKWHNIKQQKQLNPDEINYICEVLLEWINHQI
;
A
#
# COMPACT_ATOMS: atom_id res chain seq x y z
N MET A 1 -4.25 15.66 -9.55
CA MET A 1 -3.47 15.01 -8.47
C MET A 1 -3.56 13.51 -8.48
N ARG A 2 -4.55 12.87 -9.13
CA ARG A 2 -4.31 11.57 -9.76
C ARG A 2 -3.07 11.63 -10.64
N LYS A 3 -2.96 12.64 -11.52
CA LYS A 3 -1.73 12.89 -12.31
C LYS A 3 -0.48 13.13 -11.47
N VAL A 4 -0.46 14.02 -10.47
CA VAL A 4 0.74 14.30 -9.64
C VAL A 4 1.12 13.15 -8.68
N ALA A 5 0.18 12.40 -8.11
CA ALA A 5 0.47 11.23 -7.29
C ALA A 5 0.75 9.97 -8.14
N LEU A 6 0.15 9.85 -9.33
CA LEU A 6 0.58 8.90 -10.38
C LEU A 6 1.92 9.32 -10.97
N GLU A 7 2.25 10.60 -11.04
CA GLU A 7 3.52 11.17 -11.51
C GLU A 7 4.57 11.04 -10.43
N MET A 8 4.27 11.21 -9.13
CA MET A 8 5.19 10.88 -8.04
C MET A 8 5.35 9.36 -7.90
N LYS A 9 4.27 8.56 -8.03
CA LYS A 9 4.36 7.09 -8.15
C LYS A 9 5.09 6.67 -9.41
N ALA A 10 4.95 7.39 -10.52
CA ALA A 10 5.67 7.12 -11.77
C ALA A 10 7.08 7.67 -11.72
N VAL A 11 7.40 8.72 -10.96
CA VAL A 11 8.74 9.29 -10.78
C VAL A 11 9.52 8.43 -9.78
N GLN A 12 8.91 7.96 -8.69
CA GLN A 12 9.48 6.93 -7.82
C GLN A 12 9.62 5.58 -8.54
N ARG A 13 8.63 5.14 -9.34
CA ARG A 13 8.77 3.92 -10.17
C ARG A 13 9.73 4.09 -11.36
N ASN A 14 9.88 5.29 -11.92
CA ASN A 14 10.83 5.61 -12.99
C ASN A 14 12.28 5.77 -12.47
N THR A 15 12.47 5.78 -11.15
CA THR A 15 13.78 5.79 -10.48
C THR A 15 14.07 4.48 -9.75
N MET A 16 13.17 3.49 -9.80
CA MET A 16 13.35 2.17 -9.19
C MET A 16 13.40 1.07 -10.24
N ASN A 17 14.46 0.28 -10.24
CA ASN A 17 14.64 -0.84 -11.15
C ASN A 17 14.41 -2.15 -10.39
N TYR A 18 13.37 -2.91 -10.78
CA TYR A 18 13.04 -4.17 -10.13
C TYR A 18 13.73 -5.33 -10.83
N ILE A 19 14.60 -6.00 -10.09
CA ILE A 19 15.40 -7.12 -10.51
C ILE A 19 14.80 -8.38 -9.88
N VAL A 20 13.96 -9.08 -10.63
CA VAL A 20 13.23 -10.24 -10.11
C VAL A 20 14.13 -11.48 -10.14
N CYS A 21 14.27 -12.13 -8.99
CA CYS A 21 15.02 -13.36 -8.80
C CYS A 21 14.09 -14.41 -8.18
N ASN A 22 14.07 -15.61 -8.75
CA ASN A 22 13.22 -16.71 -8.31
C ASN A 22 14.00 -17.91 -7.74
N ASN A 23 15.34 -17.86 -7.77
CA ASN A 23 16.24 -18.85 -7.18
C ASN A 23 17.68 -18.33 -7.09
N MET A 24 18.48 -18.94 -6.21
CA MET A 24 19.87 -18.58 -5.94
C MET A 24 20.76 -18.74 -7.18
N LYS A 25 20.52 -19.75 -8.02
CA LYS A 25 21.37 -20.05 -9.19
C LYS A 25 21.45 -18.88 -10.18
N ASN A 26 20.38 -18.10 -10.29
CA ASN A 26 20.30 -17.00 -11.24
C ASN A 26 20.59 -15.63 -10.61
N ILE A 27 20.86 -15.54 -9.31
CA ILE A 27 20.98 -14.24 -8.62
C ILE A 27 22.14 -13.40 -9.19
N VAL A 28 23.33 -13.98 -9.34
CA VAL A 28 24.52 -13.27 -9.83
C VAL A 28 24.36 -12.87 -11.32
N PRO A 29 24.02 -13.79 -12.24
CA PRO A 29 23.82 -13.42 -13.65
C PRO A 29 22.74 -12.37 -13.86
N ILE A 30 21.72 -12.33 -13.00
CA ILE A 30 20.68 -11.33 -13.08
C ILE A 30 21.22 -9.97 -12.61
N ILE A 31 21.85 -9.88 -11.43
CA ILE A 31 22.38 -8.63 -10.87
C ILE A 31 23.49 -8.03 -11.74
N ASP A 32 24.29 -8.86 -12.41
CA ASP A 32 25.41 -8.37 -13.22
C ASP A 32 25.00 -7.76 -14.57
N LYS A 33 23.70 -7.79 -14.92
CA LYS A 33 23.20 -7.08 -16.10
C LYS A 33 23.40 -5.58 -15.99
N LYS A 34 23.52 -4.92 -17.15
CA LYS A 34 23.59 -3.46 -17.21
C LYS A 34 22.21 -2.87 -16.95
N TYR A 35 22.15 -1.92 -16.02
CA TYR A 35 20.95 -1.15 -15.69
C TYR A 35 21.14 0.32 -16.03
N ARG A 36 20.04 1.09 -16.05
CA ARG A 36 20.13 2.54 -16.31
C ARG A 36 20.81 3.23 -15.12
N ASP A 37 21.67 4.20 -15.43
CA ASP A 37 22.34 5.01 -14.42
C ASP A 37 21.31 5.83 -13.62
N ASN A 38 21.64 6.15 -12.36
CA ASN A 38 20.83 6.94 -11.43
C ASN A 38 19.48 6.32 -11.01
N MET A 39 19.31 5.00 -11.14
CA MET A 39 18.17 4.26 -10.59
C MET A 39 18.55 3.52 -9.30
N LYS A 40 17.63 3.47 -8.33
CA LYS A 40 17.71 2.56 -7.19
C LYS A 40 17.39 1.14 -7.64
N ASN A 41 18.32 0.22 -7.50
CA ASN A 41 18.14 -1.18 -7.89
C ASN A 41 17.57 -2.00 -6.74
N ILE A 42 16.45 -2.67 -7.01
CA ILE A 42 15.70 -3.47 -6.05
C ILE A 42 15.79 -4.93 -6.47
N LEU A 43 16.48 -5.75 -5.68
CA LEU A 43 16.44 -7.20 -5.84
C LEU A 43 15.14 -7.74 -5.22
N LEU A 44 14.20 -8.15 -6.06
CA LEU A 44 12.95 -8.77 -5.64
C LEU A 44 13.07 -10.29 -5.70
N ILE A 45 13.16 -10.93 -4.53
CA ILE A 45 13.18 -12.37 -4.38
C ILE A 45 11.75 -12.88 -4.27
N PHE A 46 11.23 -13.44 -5.36
CA PHE A 46 9.84 -13.86 -5.47
C PHE A 46 9.66 -15.06 -6.42
N PRO A 47 9.05 -16.17 -5.94
CA PRO A 47 8.74 -16.43 -4.53
C PRO A 47 10.01 -16.75 -3.74
N LEU A 48 10.06 -16.38 -2.45
CA LEU A 48 11.09 -16.86 -1.52
C LEU A 48 10.68 -18.26 -1.03
N ASN A 49 11.15 -19.30 -1.73
CA ASN A 49 10.85 -20.70 -1.46
C ASN A 49 12.09 -21.58 -1.16
N GLU A 50 13.27 -20.98 -1.19
CA GLU A 50 14.54 -21.57 -0.80
C GLU A 50 15.39 -20.56 -0.04
N GLU A 51 16.41 -21.03 0.67
CA GLU A 51 17.35 -20.18 1.38
C GLU A 51 18.26 -19.44 0.40
N ILE A 52 18.35 -18.11 0.55
CA ILE A 52 19.23 -17.23 -0.21
C ILE A 52 20.28 -16.68 0.74
N ASN A 53 21.56 -16.89 0.42
CA ASN A 53 22.68 -16.37 1.18
C ASN A 53 23.42 -15.33 0.35
N LEU A 54 23.23 -14.05 0.67
CA LEU A 54 23.84 -12.95 -0.07
C LEU A 54 25.33 -12.82 0.20
N ASN A 55 25.83 -13.30 1.35
CA ASN A 55 27.26 -13.21 1.68
C ASN A 55 28.14 -14.03 0.73
N ASN A 56 27.56 -14.98 -0.01
CA ASN A 56 28.26 -15.76 -1.03
C ASN A 56 28.44 -15.00 -2.36
N ILE A 57 27.86 -13.81 -2.49
CA ILE A 57 27.95 -12.98 -3.69
C ILE A 57 29.07 -11.95 -3.51
N LYS A 58 29.85 -11.72 -4.57
CA LYS A 58 30.95 -10.73 -4.56
C LYS A 58 30.41 -9.33 -4.21
N SER A 59 31.18 -8.61 -3.40
CA SER A 59 30.95 -7.21 -3.02
C SER A 59 30.56 -6.33 -4.21
N ASP A 60 31.31 -6.42 -5.31
CA ASP A 60 31.12 -5.54 -6.47
C ASP A 60 29.76 -5.79 -7.15
N THR A 61 29.30 -7.04 -7.19
CA THR A 61 27.98 -7.40 -7.71
C THR A 61 26.89 -6.85 -6.78
N LEU A 62 27.02 -7.04 -5.46
CA LEU A 62 26.05 -6.54 -4.48
C LEU A 62 26.04 -5.02 -4.31
N SER A 63 27.14 -4.34 -4.65
CA SER A 63 27.22 -2.87 -4.61
C SER A 63 26.16 -2.23 -5.50
N LYS A 64 25.77 -2.93 -6.58
CA LYS A 64 24.73 -2.51 -7.53
C LYS A 64 23.32 -2.56 -6.96
N ILE A 65 23.07 -3.24 -5.84
CA ILE A 65 21.73 -3.39 -5.26
C ILE A 65 21.56 -2.43 -4.10
N ASP A 66 20.48 -1.65 -4.06
CA ASP A 66 20.18 -0.74 -2.94
C ASP A 66 19.29 -1.40 -1.89
N THR A 67 18.38 -2.27 -2.34
CA THR A 67 17.29 -2.81 -1.52
C THR A 67 16.97 -4.23 -1.93
N VAL A 68 16.71 -5.08 -0.95
CA VAL A 68 16.21 -6.44 -1.14
C VAL A 68 14.78 -6.52 -0.64
N ILE A 69 13.88 -7.03 -1.47
CA ILE A 69 12.49 -7.30 -1.12
C ILE A 69 12.25 -8.79 -1.29
N CYS A 70 11.62 -9.44 -0.31
CA CYS A 70 11.18 -10.83 -0.47
C CYS A 70 9.67 -10.98 -0.27
N ALA A 71 9.08 -11.98 -0.92
CA ALA A 71 7.66 -12.32 -0.79
C ALA A 71 7.41 -13.81 -1.08
N GLY A 72 6.43 -14.40 -0.40
CA GLY A 72 5.96 -15.77 -0.64
C GLY A 72 5.04 -15.89 -1.86
N ASP A 73 4.74 -17.12 -2.28
CA ASP A 73 3.94 -17.41 -3.48
C ASP A 73 2.44 -17.18 -3.24
N GLY A 74 1.82 -16.39 -4.11
CA GLY A 74 0.40 -16.02 -4.05
C GLY A 74 -0.53 -16.89 -4.90
N LYS A 75 -0.01 -17.90 -5.60
CA LYS A 75 -0.80 -18.79 -6.48
C LYS A 75 -1.92 -19.52 -5.72
N GLU A 76 -3.02 -19.76 -6.42
CA GLU A 76 -4.15 -20.52 -5.88
C GLU A 76 -3.85 -22.01 -5.87
N ASP A 77 -3.27 -22.52 -6.96
CA ASP A 77 -2.89 -23.91 -7.10
C ASP A 77 -1.42 -24.14 -6.69
N ASN A 78 -1.23 -25.08 -5.76
CA ASN A 78 0.06 -25.55 -5.27
C ASN A 78 1.11 -24.44 -5.00
N PRO A 79 0.80 -23.42 -4.16
CA PRO A 79 1.73 -22.35 -3.86
C PRO A 79 2.97 -22.87 -3.11
N CYS A 80 4.14 -22.34 -3.48
CA CYS A 80 5.38 -22.65 -2.78
C CYS A 80 5.33 -22.21 -1.30
N ILE A 81 6.02 -22.96 -0.44
CA ILE A 81 6.15 -22.62 0.99
C ILE A 81 7.16 -21.47 1.12
N CYS A 82 6.74 -20.40 1.80
CA CYS A 82 7.64 -19.36 2.29
C CYS A 82 7.99 -19.67 3.75
N ASP A 83 9.25 -20.04 4.01
CA ASP A 83 9.75 -20.33 5.36
C ASP A 83 10.25 -19.05 6.03
N PHE A 84 9.70 -18.73 7.20
CA PHE A 84 10.07 -17.53 7.94
C PHE A 84 11.55 -17.52 8.35
N SER A 85 12.17 -18.68 8.56
CA SER A 85 13.61 -18.75 8.86
C SER A 85 14.45 -18.21 7.70
N TYR A 86 14.02 -18.40 6.44
CA TYR A 86 14.69 -17.83 5.27
C TYR A 86 14.54 -16.32 5.20
N VAL A 87 13.36 -15.80 5.56
CA VAL A 87 13.11 -14.35 5.68
C VAL A 87 14.06 -13.72 6.69
N ILE A 88 14.21 -14.34 7.87
CA ILE A 88 15.08 -13.84 8.94
C ILE A 88 16.55 -13.87 8.54
N LYS A 89 17.04 -14.97 7.96
CA LYS A 89 18.43 -15.07 7.49
C LYS A 89 18.74 -14.03 6.42
N LEU A 90 17.86 -13.89 5.42
CA LEU A 90 18.02 -12.91 4.35
C LEU A 90 18.01 -11.46 4.88
N ARG A 91 17.17 -11.16 5.88
CA ARG A 91 17.21 -9.87 6.59
C ARG A 91 18.57 -9.63 7.23
N ASP A 92 19.11 -10.62 7.92
CA ASP A 92 20.37 -10.49 8.65
C ASP A 92 21.57 -10.33 7.69
N ASP A 93 21.56 -11.02 6.56
CA ASP A 93 22.48 -10.75 5.45
C ASP A 93 22.40 -9.29 4.99
N CYS A 94 21.20 -8.78 4.76
CA CYS A 94 21.02 -7.39 4.33
C CYS A 94 21.49 -6.38 5.38
N LYS A 95 21.28 -6.66 6.67
CA LYS A 95 21.80 -5.83 7.76
C LYS A 95 23.32 -5.78 7.76
N ASN A 96 23.97 -6.95 7.66
CA ASN A 96 25.43 -7.05 7.62
C ASN A 96 26.03 -6.34 6.40
N LEU A 97 25.33 -6.38 5.27
CA LEU A 97 25.72 -5.73 4.02
C LEU A 97 25.31 -4.25 3.94
N ASN A 98 24.66 -3.71 4.99
CA ASN A 98 24.07 -2.37 5.01
C ASN A 98 23.20 -2.10 3.76
N LYS A 99 22.22 -2.97 3.52
CA LYS A 99 21.20 -2.89 2.46
C LYS A 99 19.81 -2.86 3.09
N ASN A 100 18.88 -2.09 2.51
CA ASN A 100 17.49 -2.15 2.98
C ASN A 100 16.90 -3.54 2.74
N PHE A 101 16.04 -4.01 3.65
CA PHE A 101 15.33 -5.28 3.57
C PHE A 101 13.86 -5.09 3.87
N ILE A 102 13.00 -5.71 3.05
CA ILE A 102 11.54 -5.62 3.19
C ILE A 102 10.90 -6.97 2.98
N PHE A 103 10.12 -7.43 3.95
CA PHE A 103 9.27 -8.60 3.82
C PHE A 103 7.85 -8.19 3.41
N ARG A 104 7.53 -8.41 2.13
CA ARG A 104 6.35 -7.79 1.51
C ARG A 104 5.06 -8.59 1.66
N ASP A 105 5.16 -9.92 1.64
CA ASP A 105 3.99 -10.81 1.63
C ASP A 105 4.38 -12.21 2.11
N THR A 106 3.58 -12.85 2.97
CA THR A 106 3.79 -14.23 3.42
C THR A 106 3.54 -15.26 2.33
N GLY A 107 2.81 -14.90 1.27
CA GLY A 107 2.24 -15.88 0.34
C GLY A 107 1.12 -16.69 0.98
N ARG A 108 0.63 -17.70 0.26
CA ARG A 108 -0.50 -18.55 0.65
C ARG A 108 -0.09 -19.69 1.59
N ARG A 109 1.16 -20.16 1.50
CA ARG A 109 1.73 -21.22 2.32
C ARG A 109 2.92 -20.66 3.09
N PHE A 110 2.74 -20.43 4.38
CA PHE A 110 3.76 -19.80 5.21
C PHE A 110 4.18 -20.76 6.32
N LYS A 111 5.47 -21.06 6.42
CA LYS A 111 6.02 -21.91 7.48
C LYS A 111 6.68 -21.03 8.53
N MET A 112 6.34 -21.26 9.79
CA MET A 112 6.96 -20.60 10.94
C MET A 112 7.20 -21.67 12.00
N ASN A 113 8.47 -21.87 12.36
CA ASN A 113 8.93 -23.04 13.11
C ASN A 113 8.52 -24.33 12.37
N ASP A 114 7.98 -25.32 13.08
CA ASP A 114 7.55 -26.59 12.48
C ASP A 114 6.12 -26.59 11.94
N LYS A 115 5.43 -25.44 11.98
CA LYS A 115 4.03 -25.33 11.57
C LYS A 115 3.89 -24.59 10.24
N ILE A 116 3.01 -25.10 9.38
CA ILE A 116 2.65 -24.48 8.12
C ILE A 116 1.23 -23.94 8.17
N TYR A 117 1.09 -22.68 7.78
CA TYR A 117 -0.14 -21.90 7.79
C TYR A 117 -0.62 -21.68 6.36
N ASN A 118 -1.92 -21.88 6.13
CA ASN A 118 -2.58 -21.51 4.88
C ASN A 118 -3.16 -20.10 5.05
N ILE A 119 -2.52 -19.11 4.44
CA ILE A 119 -2.84 -17.69 4.62
C ILE A 119 -3.84 -17.25 3.54
N PRO A 120 -4.99 -16.63 3.90
CA PRO A 120 -5.88 -15.99 2.94
C PRO A 120 -5.15 -14.97 2.06
N LYS A 121 -5.40 -14.98 0.74
CA LYS A 121 -4.75 -14.07 -0.23
C LYS A 121 -4.86 -12.60 0.18
N ALA A 122 -5.99 -12.23 0.79
CA ALA A 122 -6.27 -10.87 1.23
C ALA A 122 -5.38 -10.39 2.39
N VAL A 123 -4.82 -11.30 3.21
CA VAL A 123 -4.15 -10.92 4.46
C VAL A 123 -2.63 -11.10 4.46
N GLY A 124 -2.04 -11.75 3.45
CA GLY A 124 -0.61 -12.08 3.42
C GLY A 124 0.32 -10.88 3.62
N LYS A 125 0.06 -9.76 2.94
CA LYS A 125 0.80 -8.50 3.11
C LYS A 125 0.70 -7.95 4.54
N SER A 126 -0.52 -7.92 5.09
CA SER A 126 -0.75 -7.41 6.44
C SER A 126 -0.06 -8.29 7.50
N GLN A 127 0.03 -9.60 7.27
CA GLN A 127 0.72 -10.53 8.17
C GLN A 127 2.24 -10.34 8.08
N ALA A 128 2.79 -10.15 6.87
CA ALA A 128 4.21 -9.83 6.69
C ALA A 128 4.57 -8.52 7.40
N GLN A 129 3.75 -7.48 7.26
CA GLN A 129 3.94 -6.21 7.95
C GLN A 129 3.89 -6.37 9.48
N LYS A 130 2.96 -7.16 10.01
CA LYS A 130 2.85 -7.46 11.45
C LYS A 130 4.06 -8.20 12.00
N ALA A 131 4.81 -8.93 11.17
CA ALA A 131 6.05 -9.57 11.60
C ALA A 131 7.13 -8.54 11.99
N ASN A 132 7.04 -7.30 11.47
CA ASN A 132 7.91 -6.18 11.81
C ASN A 132 9.41 -6.52 11.68
N VAL A 133 9.76 -7.18 10.57
CA VAL A 133 11.13 -7.67 10.29
C VAL A 133 11.90 -6.79 9.30
N ASP A 134 11.26 -5.78 8.73
CA ASP A 134 11.90 -4.85 7.79
C ASP A 134 13.11 -4.16 8.42
N PHE A 135 14.12 -3.90 7.60
CA PHE A 135 15.31 -3.16 8.00
C PHE A 135 15.54 -2.03 7.00
N TYR A 136 15.71 -0.82 7.52
CA TYR A 136 16.02 0.36 6.73
C TYR A 136 17.33 0.95 7.23
N ARG A 137 18.18 1.39 6.30
CA ARG A 137 19.47 2.01 6.62
C ARG A 137 19.33 3.42 7.20
N SER A 138 18.19 4.06 6.94
CA SER A 138 17.84 5.39 7.43
C SER A 138 16.32 5.60 7.43
N ASP A 139 15.85 6.61 8.17
CA ASP A 139 14.44 7.02 8.13
C ASP A 139 14.02 7.53 6.74
N VAL A 140 14.94 8.15 6.00
CA VAL A 140 14.70 8.57 4.60
C VAL A 140 14.43 7.35 3.71
N ASP A 141 15.24 6.29 3.84
CA ASP A 141 15.00 5.05 3.09
C ASP A 141 13.68 4.40 3.52
N LYS A 142 13.34 4.45 4.81
CA LYS A 142 12.04 4.00 5.30
C LYS A 142 10.90 4.76 4.63
N GLU A 143 10.94 6.08 4.55
CA GLU A 143 9.90 6.87 3.87
C GLU A 143 9.80 6.56 2.36
N VAL A 144 10.92 6.23 1.71
CA VAL A 144 10.94 5.87 0.29
C VAL A 144 10.30 4.51 0.02
N PHE A 145 10.55 3.52 0.89
CA PHE A 145 10.20 2.13 0.61
C PHE A 145 9.03 1.57 1.44
N PHE A 146 8.75 2.15 2.61
CA PHE A 146 7.63 1.74 3.45
C PHE A 146 6.32 2.17 2.77
N TYR A 147 5.60 1.18 2.25
CA TYR A 147 4.28 1.39 1.67
C TYR A 147 3.23 0.96 2.67
N GLU A 148 2.56 1.95 3.25
CA GLU A 148 1.32 1.75 3.98
C GLU A 148 0.15 2.20 3.09
N SER A 149 -0.83 1.31 2.91
CA SER A 149 -2.05 1.61 2.17
C SER A 149 -2.85 2.70 2.87
N LEU A 150 -3.72 3.39 2.11
CA LEU A 150 -4.65 4.36 2.67
C LEU A 150 -5.47 3.74 3.82
N TRP A 151 -5.95 2.52 3.63
CA TRP A 151 -6.78 1.80 4.60
C TRP A 151 -6.04 1.51 5.92
N GLU A 152 -4.77 1.10 5.85
CA GLU A 152 -3.94 0.89 7.04
C GLU A 152 -3.68 2.21 7.79
N LYS A 153 -3.36 3.30 7.07
CA LYS A 153 -3.18 4.62 7.67
C LYS A 153 -4.46 5.11 8.36
N LEU A 154 -5.61 4.93 7.72
CA LEU A 154 -6.91 5.32 8.28
C LEU A 154 -7.26 4.48 9.50
N ALA A 155 -7.01 3.17 9.48
CA ALA A 155 -7.26 2.27 10.61
C ALA A 155 -6.43 2.62 11.86
N LYS A 156 -5.20 3.12 11.68
CA LYS A 156 -4.35 3.61 12.79
C LYS A 156 -4.81 4.94 13.39
N SER A 157 -5.62 5.71 12.67
CA SER A 157 -6.10 7.01 13.15
C SER A 157 -7.25 6.86 14.13
N LYS A 158 -7.01 7.15 15.41
CA LYS A 158 -8.02 7.10 16.50
C LYS A 158 -9.32 7.86 16.19
N PHE A 159 -9.27 8.89 15.34
CA PHE A 159 -10.47 9.62 14.95
C PHE A 159 -11.21 8.90 13.82
N ARG A 160 -10.48 8.44 12.79
CA ARG A 160 -11.07 7.88 11.57
C ARG A 160 -11.58 6.45 11.77
N SER A 161 -10.88 5.66 12.58
CA SER A 161 -11.22 4.26 12.84
C SER A 161 -12.48 4.04 13.67
N LYS A 162 -13.08 5.11 14.22
CA LYS A 162 -14.31 5.05 15.03
C LYS A 162 -15.59 5.16 14.22
N PHE A 163 -15.51 5.52 12.93
CA PHE A 163 -16.69 5.68 12.10
C PHE A 163 -17.15 4.31 11.59
N GLU A 164 -18.46 4.06 11.71
CA GLU A 164 -19.12 2.85 11.23
C GLU A 164 -20.51 3.22 10.71
N LEU A 165 -21.00 2.48 9.71
CA LEU A 165 -22.37 2.67 9.23
C LEU A 165 -23.36 2.13 10.26
N THR A 166 -24.38 2.92 10.59
CA THR A 166 -25.49 2.44 11.41
C THR A 166 -26.32 1.42 10.62
N GLN A 167 -27.12 0.60 11.32
CA GLN A 167 -28.03 -0.34 10.65
C GLN A 167 -28.95 0.35 9.64
N LYS A 168 -29.47 1.54 9.99
CA LYS A 168 -30.27 2.38 9.10
C LYS A 168 -29.49 2.84 7.87
N ASP A 169 -28.22 3.20 8.01
CA ASP A 169 -27.38 3.60 6.87
C ASP A 169 -27.16 2.41 5.92
N LYS A 170 -26.90 1.21 6.47
CA LYS A 170 -26.72 -0.02 5.67
C LYS A 170 -27.99 -0.38 4.91
N GLU A 171 -29.14 -0.32 5.55
CA GLU A 171 -30.44 -0.51 4.91
C GLU A 171 -30.70 0.50 3.81
N TYR A 172 -30.38 1.77 4.04
CA TYR A 172 -30.50 2.82 3.02
C TYR A 172 -29.62 2.54 1.80
N VAL A 173 -28.37 2.10 2.00
CA VAL A 173 -27.50 1.72 0.87
C VAL A 173 -28.07 0.51 0.12
N LYS A 174 -28.55 -0.51 0.83
CA LYS A 174 -29.19 -1.69 0.21
C LYS A 174 -30.43 -1.31 -0.58
N GLN A 175 -31.28 -0.44 -0.04
CA GLN A 175 -32.51 0.01 -0.68
C GLN A 175 -32.26 0.85 -1.93
N LYS A 176 -31.26 1.75 -1.90
CA LYS A 176 -30.95 2.65 -3.02
C LYS A 176 -30.08 2.00 -4.10
N GLY A 177 -29.23 1.04 -3.71
CA GLY A 177 -28.26 0.43 -4.61
C GLY A 177 -27.01 1.29 -4.82
N GLN A 178 -25.92 0.65 -5.26
CA GLN A 178 -24.60 1.30 -5.34
C GLN A 178 -24.55 2.47 -6.32
N GLU A 179 -25.24 2.38 -7.47
CA GLU A 179 -25.21 3.45 -8.47
C GLU A 179 -25.83 4.74 -7.94
N GLN A 180 -26.95 4.64 -7.22
CA GLN A 180 -27.56 5.81 -6.61
C GLN A 180 -26.69 6.41 -5.50
N ILE A 181 -26.01 5.57 -4.70
CA ILE A 181 -25.05 6.05 -3.70
C ILE A 181 -23.84 6.74 -4.36
N ARG A 182 -23.39 6.25 -5.52
CA ARG A 182 -22.34 6.88 -6.32
C ARG A 182 -22.75 8.27 -6.80
N ILE A 183 -23.98 8.42 -7.29
CA ILE A 183 -24.55 9.72 -7.69
C ILE A 183 -24.56 10.68 -6.50
N HIS A 184 -25.09 10.27 -5.35
CA HIS A 184 -25.10 11.11 -4.15
C HIS A 184 -23.69 11.51 -3.71
N ALA A 185 -22.73 10.59 -3.79
CA ALA A 185 -21.33 10.88 -3.48
C ALA A 185 -20.76 11.96 -4.40
N TYR A 186 -21.00 11.84 -5.70
CA TYR A 186 -20.57 12.83 -6.68
C TYR A 186 -21.16 14.21 -6.37
N GLU A 187 -22.47 14.32 -6.20
CA GLU A 187 -23.16 15.58 -5.91
C GLU A 187 -22.64 16.23 -4.62
N PHE A 188 -22.40 15.43 -3.57
CA PHE A 188 -21.86 15.96 -2.32
C PHE A 188 -20.43 16.45 -2.45
N VAL A 189 -19.57 15.71 -3.15
CA VAL A 189 -18.17 16.10 -3.39
C VAL A 189 -18.11 17.33 -4.29
N GLU A 190 -18.86 17.34 -5.38
CA GLU A 190 -18.93 18.46 -6.30
C GLU A 190 -19.40 19.73 -5.59
N LYS A 191 -20.52 19.66 -4.87
CA LYS A 191 -21.10 20.83 -4.22
C LYS A 191 -20.29 21.35 -3.02
N ARG A 192 -19.71 20.45 -2.21
CA ARG A 192 -19.13 20.82 -0.90
C ARG A 192 -17.61 20.83 -0.88
N LEU A 193 -16.95 20.14 -1.80
CA LEU A 193 -15.50 20.03 -1.84
C LEU A 193 -14.92 20.66 -3.09
N SER A 194 -15.55 20.50 -4.26
CA SER A 194 -14.97 20.92 -5.55
C SER A 194 -14.60 22.40 -5.67
N PRO A 195 -15.38 23.38 -5.17
CA PRO A 195 -15.06 24.80 -5.35
C PRO A 195 -13.65 25.16 -4.87
N HIS A 196 -13.00 26.13 -5.51
CA HIS A 196 -11.67 26.61 -5.10
C HIS A 196 -11.65 27.05 -3.63
N ASN A 197 -12.70 27.75 -3.19
CA ASN A 197 -12.94 28.16 -1.81
C ASN A 197 -14.26 27.54 -1.30
N PRO A 198 -14.25 26.30 -0.76
CA PRO A 198 -15.45 25.69 -0.22
C PRO A 198 -16.02 26.47 0.96
N LYS A 199 -17.34 26.62 1.01
CA LYS A 199 -18.02 27.26 2.14
C LYS A 199 -17.79 26.44 3.42
N ASN A 200 -17.31 27.10 4.47
CA ASN A 200 -17.02 26.49 5.78
C ASN A 200 -16.01 25.33 5.69
N ASP A 201 -14.91 25.48 4.94
CA ASP A 201 -13.89 24.44 4.85
C ASP A 201 -13.36 24.04 6.25
N GLY A 202 -13.22 22.73 6.46
CA GLY A 202 -13.03 22.09 7.77
C GLY A 202 -14.33 21.65 8.45
N ARG A 203 -15.50 22.18 8.04
CA ARG A 203 -16.84 21.88 8.61
C ARG A 203 -17.95 21.76 7.56
N GLN A 204 -17.60 21.67 6.28
CA GLN A 204 -18.56 21.70 5.16
C GLN A 204 -19.42 20.44 5.02
N THR A 205 -18.99 19.33 5.62
CA THR A 205 -19.64 18.02 5.52
C THR A 205 -20.20 17.63 6.90
N PRO A 206 -21.51 17.31 7.01
CA PRO A 206 -22.09 16.80 8.24
C PRO A 206 -21.40 15.52 8.71
N LEU A 207 -21.47 15.20 10.00
CA LEU A 207 -20.94 13.93 10.54
C LEU A 207 -21.88 12.74 10.34
N LYS A 208 -23.18 13.01 10.13
CA LYS A 208 -24.26 12.01 10.08
C LYS A 208 -25.38 12.46 9.13
N GLY A 209 -26.36 11.59 8.92
CA GLY A 209 -27.56 11.87 8.12
C GLY A 209 -27.53 11.32 6.70
N HIS A 210 -26.39 10.80 6.25
CA HIS A 210 -26.27 10.02 5.03
C HIS A 210 -25.01 9.12 5.10
N PRO A 211 -25.02 7.88 4.58
CA PRO A 211 -23.86 6.98 4.59
C PRO A 211 -22.60 7.61 3.98
N VAL A 212 -22.75 8.39 2.89
CA VAL A 212 -21.63 9.12 2.28
C VAL A 212 -20.97 10.10 3.24
N PHE A 213 -21.72 10.80 4.09
CA PHE A 213 -21.13 11.73 5.05
C PHE A 213 -20.29 11.00 6.08
N VAL A 214 -20.81 9.87 6.60
CA VAL A 214 -20.05 9.00 7.51
C VAL A 214 -18.77 8.51 6.83
N ALA A 215 -18.88 8.05 5.57
CA ALA A 215 -17.74 7.61 4.77
C ALA A 215 -16.71 8.73 4.53
N GLN A 216 -17.16 9.98 4.31
CA GLN A 216 -16.25 11.12 4.15
C GLN A 216 -15.37 11.34 5.38
N HIS A 217 -15.96 11.18 6.57
CA HIS A 217 -15.23 11.27 7.81
C HIS A 217 -14.40 10.02 8.08
N ALA A 218 -14.85 8.81 7.74
CA ALA A 218 -14.05 7.61 7.89
C ALA A 218 -12.79 7.64 6.99
N THR A 219 -12.91 8.20 5.78
CA THR A 219 -11.89 8.11 4.73
C THR A 219 -10.96 9.31 4.65
N GLY A 220 -11.21 10.39 5.39
CA GLY A 220 -10.38 11.60 5.29
C GLY A 220 -10.69 12.46 4.07
N THR A 221 -11.91 12.37 3.53
CA THR A 221 -12.37 13.16 2.38
C THR A 221 -13.37 14.26 2.76
N CYS A 222 -13.50 14.57 4.06
CA CYS A 222 -14.50 15.50 4.59
C CYS A 222 -14.20 17.00 4.37
N CYS A 223 -12.94 17.38 4.16
CA CYS A 223 -12.52 18.76 3.89
C CYS A 223 -11.19 18.85 3.10
N ARG A 224 -10.77 20.06 2.67
CA ARG A 224 -9.54 20.21 1.87
C ARG A 224 -8.27 19.82 2.63
N GLY A 225 -8.16 20.23 3.90
CA GLY A 225 -7.03 19.81 4.74
C GLY A 225 -6.94 18.28 4.91
N CYS A 226 -8.08 17.59 4.92
CA CYS A 226 -8.09 16.13 4.97
C CYS A 226 -7.73 15.51 3.62
N LEU A 227 -8.26 16.05 2.52
CA LEU A 227 -7.89 15.64 1.15
C LEU A 227 -6.38 15.77 0.90
N GLU A 228 -5.76 16.85 1.38
CA GLU A 228 -4.31 17.02 1.29
C GLU A 228 -3.58 15.99 2.15
N LYS A 229 -3.94 15.87 3.42
CA LYS A 229 -3.26 14.98 4.38
C LYS A 229 -3.34 13.50 4.00
N TRP A 230 -4.51 13.02 3.55
CA TRP A 230 -4.78 11.59 3.36
C TRP A 230 -4.66 11.14 1.91
N HIS A 231 -4.92 12.03 0.96
CA HIS A 231 -5.01 11.70 -0.46
C HIS A 231 -4.02 12.46 -1.34
N ASN A 232 -3.19 13.32 -0.74
CA ASN A 232 -2.24 14.18 -1.45
C ASN A 232 -2.94 15.08 -2.49
N ILE A 233 -4.17 15.51 -2.16
CA ILE A 233 -4.94 16.47 -2.95
C ILE A 233 -4.78 17.87 -2.31
N LYS A 234 -3.76 18.61 -2.78
CA LYS A 234 -3.49 20.04 -2.50
C LYS A 234 -4.75 20.89 -2.38
N GLN A 235 -4.69 21.79 -1.41
CA GLN A 235 -5.69 22.82 -1.16
C GLN A 235 -5.63 23.94 -2.22
N GLN A 236 -6.53 24.92 -2.11
CA GLN A 236 -6.49 26.17 -2.90
C GLN A 236 -6.56 25.93 -4.42
N LYS A 237 -7.36 24.96 -4.84
CA LYS A 237 -7.70 24.73 -6.25
C LYS A 237 -9.06 24.08 -6.39
N GLN A 238 -9.73 24.35 -7.50
CA GLN A 238 -10.93 23.59 -7.85
C GLN A 238 -10.57 22.11 -8.07
N LEU A 239 -11.42 21.20 -7.60
CA LEU A 239 -11.23 19.78 -7.92
C LEU A 239 -11.54 19.55 -9.40
N ASN A 240 -10.71 18.77 -10.06
CA ASN A 240 -11.02 18.32 -11.42
C ASN A 240 -11.88 17.04 -11.40
N PRO A 241 -12.51 16.66 -12.53
CA PRO A 241 -13.36 15.48 -12.59
C PRO A 241 -12.66 14.19 -12.12
N ASP A 242 -11.37 14.01 -12.43
CA ASP A 242 -10.61 12.83 -12.00
C ASP A 242 -10.44 12.74 -10.47
N GLU A 243 -10.26 13.89 -9.82
CA GLU A 243 -10.14 13.98 -8.37
C GLU A 243 -11.48 13.72 -7.69
N ILE A 244 -12.59 14.24 -8.24
CA ILE A 244 -13.94 13.95 -7.74
C ILE A 244 -14.24 12.46 -7.89
N ASN A 245 -13.99 11.88 -9.06
CA ASN A 245 -14.21 10.45 -9.32
C ASN A 245 -13.37 9.58 -8.38
N TYR A 246 -12.10 9.92 -8.16
CA TYR A 246 -11.25 9.24 -7.19
C TYR A 246 -11.84 9.28 -5.78
N ILE A 247 -12.31 10.45 -5.32
CA ILE A 247 -12.92 10.58 -3.99
C ILE A 247 -14.18 9.70 -3.89
N CYS A 248 -15.04 9.70 -4.93
CA CYS A 248 -16.23 8.87 -4.97
C CYS A 248 -15.90 7.37 -4.90
N GLU A 249 -14.87 6.91 -5.64
CA GLU A 249 -14.42 5.51 -5.58
C GLU A 249 -13.97 5.12 -4.17
N VAL A 250 -13.16 5.95 -3.50
CA VAL A 250 -12.72 5.71 -2.12
C VAL A 250 -13.92 5.63 -1.16
N LEU A 251 -14.89 6.52 -1.30
CA LEU A 251 -16.10 6.53 -0.48
C LEU A 251 -16.92 5.24 -0.65
N LEU A 252 -17.12 4.81 -1.90
CA LEU A 252 -17.88 3.61 -2.22
C LEU A 252 -17.15 2.35 -1.76
N GLU A 253 -15.83 2.27 -1.92
CA GLU A 253 -15.02 1.15 -1.44
C GLU A 253 -15.18 0.98 0.09
N TRP A 254 -15.10 2.08 0.85
CA TRP A 254 -15.32 2.04 2.29
C TRP A 254 -16.74 1.62 2.67
N ILE A 255 -17.76 2.17 1.99
CA ILE A 255 -19.17 1.81 2.24
C ILE A 255 -19.40 0.33 1.96
N ASN A 256 -18.85 -0.21 0.87
CA ASN A 256 -19.01 -1.60 0.49
C ASN A 256 -18.37 -2.57 1.49
N HIS A 257 -17.25 -2.20 2.11
CA HIS A 257 -16.64 -3.00 3.19
C HIS A 257 -17.47 -3.05 4.48
N GLN A 258 -18.49 -2.20 4.64
CA GLN A 258 -19.32 -2.12 5.84
C GLN A 258 -20.66 -2.87 5.75
N ILE A 259 -21.01 -3.37 4.55
CA ILE A 259 -22.36 -3.86 4.20
C ILE A 259 -22.42 -5.38 4.10
#